data_AF-A0A537TH67-F1
#
_entry.id   AF-A0A537TH67-F1
#
_cell.length_a   1.000
_cell.length_b   1.000
_cell.length_c   1.000
_cell.angle_alpha   90.00
_cell.angle_beta   90.00
_cell.angle_gamma   90.00
#
_symmetry.space_group_name_H-M   'P 1'
#
loop_
_entity.id
_entity.type
_entity.pdbx_description
1 polymer ?
#
loop_
_entity_poly.entity_id
_entity_poly.type
_entity_poly.pdbx_seq_one_letter_code
_entity_poly.pdbx_strand_id
1 'polypeptide(L)'
;MGLVQTRYFEVTGLDDRNVASAADVAKLLRVAADNVLIRDITTTDLYRFRTLRRRHQIVNTNRLLKSRWCEVNCGKTGFILESGYCLATWVRARGKDMIAVVLGAPTNATRFADVVRLIQHAEAPAGT
;
A
#
# COMPACT_ATOMS: atom_id res chain seq x y z
N MET A 1 16.46 9.69 -1.47
CA MET A 1 15.07 9.48 -0.98
C MET A 1 14.62 10.49 0.08
N GLY A 2 15.51 11.10 0.89
CA GLY A 2 15.12 12.24 1.75
C GLY A 2 13.99 11.93 2.75
N LEU A 3 14.03 10.74 3.35
CA LEU A 3 13.02 10.23 4.29
C LEU A 3 13.29 10.76 5.70
N VAL A 4 13.11 12.06 5.89
CA VAL A 4 13.58 12.78 7.09
C VAL A 4 12.73 12.52 8.35
N GLN A 5 11.52 11.99 8.19
CA GLN A 5 10.62 11.63 9.29
C GLN A 5 10.44 10.12 9.39
N THR A 6 11.44 9.35 8.95
CA THR A 6 11.42 7.89 8.99
C THR A 6 12.57 7.34 9.82
N ARG A 7 12.25 6.39 10.69
CA ARG A 7 13.21 5.61 11.48
C ARG A 7 12.83 4.14 11.41
N TYR A 8 13.75 3.30 10.94
CA TYR A 8 13.62 1.85 10.99
C TYR A 8 14.39 1.31 12.19
N PHE A 9 13.68 0.62 13.07
CA PHE A 9 14.27 -0.13 14.17
C PHE A 9 14.53 -1.58 13.75
N GLU A 10 13.65 -2.16 12.94
CA GLU A 10 13.77 -3.53 12.41
C GLU A 10 12.98 -3.70 11.08
N VAL A 11 13.11 -4.86 10.42
CA VAL A 11 12.69 -5.07 9.01
C VAL A 11 11.28 -5.64 8.82
N THR A 12 10.66 -6.17 9.87
CA THR A 12 9.34 -6.81 9.86
C THR A 12 8.19 -5.82 10.01
N GLY A 13 8.44 -4.67 10.65
CA GLY A 13 7.43 -3.65 10.94
C GLY A 13 6.57 -3.96 12.17
N LEU A 14 7.03 -4.87 13.05
CA LEU A 14 6.32 -5.27 14.27
C LEU A 14 6.76 -4.48 15.50
N ASP A 15 7.92 -3.82 15.46
CA ASP A 15 8.38 -2.94 16.54
C ASP A 15 7.79 -1.53 16.38
N ASP A 16 7.22 -0.98 17.45
CA ASP A 16 6.56 0.31 17.47
C ASP A 16 7.53 1.49 17.32
N ARG A 17 8.84 1.27 17.49
CA ARG A 17 9.87 2.27 17.23
C ARG A 17 10.11 2.48 15.73
N ASN A 18 9.57 1.61 14.87
CA ASN A 18 9.46 1.87 13.44
C ASN A 18 8.45 2.99 13.21
N VAL A 19 8.93 4.13 12.73
CA VAL A 19 8.09 5.32 12.51
C VAL A 19 8.34 5.85 11.11
N ALA A 20 7.29 6.27 10.43
CA ALA A 20 7.38 6.95 9.13
C ALA A 20 6.22 7.95 8.98
N SER A 21 6.44 9.02 8.23
CA SER A 21 5.36 9.91 7.79
C SER A 21 4.70 9.40 6.51
N ALA A 22 3.45 9.79 6.26
CA ALA A 22 2.76 9.42 5.01
C ALA A 22 3.51 9.93 3.77
N ALA A 23 4.10 11.13 3.85
CA ALA A 23 4.89 11.72 2.78
C ALA A 23 6.16 10.90 2.48
N ASP A 24 6.87 10.41 3.51
CA ASP A 24 8.06 9.59 3.31
C ASP A 24 7.71 8.20 2.79
N VAL A 25 6.64 7.58 3.27
CA VAL A 25 6.12 6.32 2.72
C VAL A 25 5.74 6.49 1.24
N ALA A 26 5.16 7.63 0.85
CA ALA A 26 4.85 7.89 -0.56
C ALA A 26 6.11 7.97 -1.43
N LYS A 27 7.17 8.66 -0.96
CA LYS A 27 8.47 8.71 -1.65
C LYS A 27 9.11 7.33 -1.73
N LEU A 28 9.07 6.55 -0.65
CA LEU A 28 9.59 5.19 -0.62
C LEU A 28 8.86 4.29 -1.62
N LEU A 29 7.53 4.34 -1.65
CA LEU A 29 6.73 3.55 -2.57
C LEU A 29 7.01 3.95 -4.03
N ARG A 30 7.21 5.24 -4.30
CA ARG A 30 7.60 5.72 -5.64
C ARG A 30 8.89 5.04 -6.11
N VAL A 31 9.92 5.00 -5.28
CA VAL A 31 11.21 4.36 -5.62
C VAL A 31 11.08 2.84 -5.69
N ALA A 32 10.33 2.23 -4.76
CA ALA A 32 10.10 0.78 -4.78
C ALA A 32 9.39 0.32 -6.06
N ALA A 33 8.46 1.12 -6.57
CA ALA A 33 7.75 0.85 -7.81
C ALA A 33 8.66 0.94 -9.06
N ASP A 34 9.84 1.55 -9.02
CA ASP A 34 10.75 1.52 -10.16
C ASP A 34 11.37 0.12 -10.36
N ASN A 35 11.30 -0.76 -9.35
CA ASN A 35 11.74 -2.14 -9.45
C ASN A 35 10.60 -3.06 -9.94
N VAL A 36 10.77 -3.62 -11.14
CA VAL A 36 9.79 -4.52 -11.77
C VAL A 36 9.45 -5.73 -10.89
N LEU A 37 10.45 -6.34 -10.23
CA LEU A 37 10.22 -7.49 -9.36
C LEU A 37 9.33 -7.12 -8.15
N ILE A 38 9.51 -5.92 -7.58
CA ILE A 38 8.66 -5.46 -6.48
C ILE A 38 7.24 -5.24 -6.96
N ARG A 39 7.05 -4.63 -8.14
CA ARG A 39 5.72 -4.45 -8.73
C ARG A 39 5.03 -5.79 -8.90
N ASP A 40 5.66 -6.74 -9.58
CA ASP A 40 5.09 -8.06 -9.85
C ASP A 40 4.71 -8.80 -8.56
N ILE A 41 5.58 -8.80 -7.55
CA ILE A 41 5.30 -9.43 -6.26
C ILE A 41 4.12 -8.74 -5.56
N THR A 42 4.10 -7.41 -5.52
CA THR A 42 3.08 -6.65 -4.77
C THR A 42 1.72 -6.65 -5.44
N THR A 43 1.65 -6.88 -6.75
CA THR A 43 0.40 -6.97 -7.53
C THR A 43 -0.06 -8.40 -7.80
N THR A 44 0.74 -9.40 -7.42
CA THR A 44 0.31 -10.80 -7.49
C THR A 44 -0.88 -11.03 -6.55
N ASP A 45 -2.04 -11.36 -7.12
CA ASP A 45 -3.27 -11.65 -6.36
C ASP A 45 -3.14 -12.87 -5.44
N LEU A 46 -2.45 -13.89 -5.96
CA LEU A 46 -2.41 -15.21 -5.36
C LEU A 46 -1.11 -15.92 -5.68
N TYR A 47 -0.38 -16.31 -4.64
CA TYR A 47 0.81 -17.14 -4.78
C TYR A 47 0.59 -18.50 -4.13
N ARG A 48 0.80 -19.58 -4.90
CA ARG A 48 0.69 -20.96 -4.41
C ARG A 48 2.07 -21.60 -4.41
N PHE A 49 2.44 -22.21 -3.29
CA PHE A 49 3.72 -22.90 -3.15
C PHE A 49 3.56 -24.19 -2.37
N ARG A 50 4.54 -25.09 -2.50
CA ARG A 50 4.54 -26.38 -1.82
C ARG A 50 5.76 -26.47 -0.91
N THR A 51 5.51 -26.83 0.34
CA THR A 51 6.54 -27.29 1.29
C THR A 51 6.60 -28.81 1.27
N LEU A 52 7.61 -29.40 1.92
CA LEU A 52 7.75 -30.86 2.02
C LEU A 52 6.49 -31.57 2.54
N ARG A 53 5.68 -30.89 3.38
CA ARG A 53 4.52 -31.49 4.06
C ARG A 53 3.17 -31.07 3.49
N ARG A 54 3.06 -29.89 2.85
CA ARG A 54 1.77 -29.36 2.37
C ARG A 54 1.89 -28.29 1.29
N ARG A 55 0.80 -28.13 0.53
CA ARG A 55 0.58 -26.95 -0.33
C ARG A 55 0.04 -25.79 0.50
N HIS A 56 0.51 -24.59 0.21
CA HIS A 56 0.09 -23.34 0.85
C HIS A 56 -0.35 -22.35 -0.22
N GLN A 57 -1.15 -21.38 0.20
CA GLN A 57 -1.64 -20.30 -0.63
C GLN A 57 -1.55 -18.99 0.15
N ILE A 58 -0.96 -17.97 -0.46
CA ILE A 58 -0.89 -16.60 0.05
C ILE A 58 -1.77 -15.75 -0.83
N VAL A 59 -2.80 -15.14 -0.23
CA VAL A 59 -3.71 -14.21 -0.91
C VAL A 59 -3.27 -12.79 -0.60
N ASN A 60 -3.21 -11.94 -1.62
CA ASN A 60 -2.89 -10.54 -1.43
C ASN A 60 -3.95 -9.85 -0.56
N THR A 61 -3.49 -9.10 0.43
CA THR A 61 -4.35 -8.38 1.37
C THR A 61 -4.86 -7.05 0.81
N ASN A 62 -4.27 -6.54 -0.28
CA ASN A 62 -4.72 -5.33 -0.93
C ASN A 62 -5.99 -5.61 -1.75
N ARG A 63 -7.15 -5.23 -1.20
CA ARG A 63 -8.46 -5.43 -1.83
C ARG A 63 -8.63 -4.64 -3.13
N LEU A 64 -7.84 -3.58 -3.34
CA LEU A 64 -7.93 -2.75 -4.55
C LEU A 64 -7.45 -3.48 -5.81
N LEU A 65 -6.70 -4.58 -5.69
CA LEU A 65 -6.34 -5.41 -6.84
C LEU A 65 -7.57 -6.01 -7.55
N LYS A 66 -8.68 -6.17 -6.81
CA LYS A 66 -9.96 -6.67 -7.35
C LYS A 66 -10.86 -5.55 -7.86
N SER A 67 -10.39 -4.32 -7.86
CA SER A 67 -11.15 -3.17 -8.33
C SER A 67 -11.37 -3.24 -9.84
N ARG A 68 -12.53 -2.73 -10.30
CA ARG A 68 -12.84 -2.60 -11.73
C ARG A 68 -12.59 -1.19 -12.28
N TRP A 69 -12.33 -0.21 -11.40
CA TRP A 69 -12.24 1.20 -11.76
C TRP A 69 -10.82 1.77 -11.58
N CYS A 70 -9.90 1.01 -10.97
CA CYS A 70 -8.49 1.35 -10.86
C CYS A 70 -7.62 0.12 -11.08
N GLU A 71 -6.40 0.36 -11.55
CA GLU A 71 -5.32 -0.61 -11.63
C GLU A 71 -4.33 -0.32 -10.48
N VAL A 72 -3.86 -1.34 -9.78
CA VAL A 72 -2.83 -1.21 -8.73
C VAL A 72 -1.48 -1.58 -9.33
N ASN A 73 -0.53 -0.64 -9.27
CA ASN A 73 0.82 -0.84 -9.84
C ASN A 73 1.84 -1.31 -8.80
N CYS A 74 1.64 -0.95 -7.53
CA CYS A 74 2.45 -1.36 -6.40
C CYS A 74 1.70 -1.04 -5.11
N GLY A 75 1.94 -1.76 -4.03
CA GLY A 75 1.38 -1.37 -2.74
C GLY A 75 1.59 -2.37 -1.61
N LYS A 76 1.21 -1.94 -0.41
CA LYS A 76 1.25 -2.76 0.79
C LYS A 76 0.22 -2.30 1.81
N THR A 77 -0.41 -3.28 2.46
CA THR A 77 -1.22 -3.07 3.67
C THR A 77 -0.41 -3.37 4.93
N GLY A 78 -0.61 -2.62 6.01
CA GLY A 78 0.00 -2.87 7.33
C GLY A 78 -1.02 -2.83 8.46
N PHE A 79 -0.71 -3.50 9.57
CA PHE A 79 -1.46 -3.41 10.83
C PHE A 79 -0.63 -3.97 11.99
N ILE A 80 -0.45 -3.15 13.02
CA ILE A 80 -0.21 -3.53 14.42
C ILE A 80 -1.14 -2.67 15.29
N LEU A 81 -1.27 -2.99 16.57
CA LEU A 81 -2.18 -2.27 17.47
C LEU A 81 -1.80 -0.78 17.56
N GLU A 82 -0.50 -0.50 17.63
CA GLU A 82 0.11 0.81 17.83
C GLU A 82 -0.01 1.71 16.59
N SER A 83 -0.03 1.12 15.39
CA SER A 83 -0.07 1.85 14.11
C SER A 83 -1.48 1.98 13.52
N GLY A 84 -2.45 1.24 14.05
CA GLY A 84 -3.74 1.03 13.38
C GLY A 84 -3.60 0.44 11.97
N TYR A 85 -4.62 0.61 11.15
CA TYR A 85 -4.66 0.05 9.79
C TYR A 85 -4.04 1.00 8.77
N CYS A 86 -2.98 0.54 8.11
CA CYS A 86 -2.24 1.31 7.12
C CYS A 86 -2.39 0.73 5.71
N LEU A 87 -2.32 1.59 4.69
CA LEU A 87 -2.26 1.25 3.27
C LEU A 87 -1.45 2.29 2.52
N ALA A 88 -0.43 1.83 1.78
CA ALA A 88 0.28 2.62 0.78
C ALA A 88 0.11 1.93 -0.57
N THR A 89 -0.36 2.64 -1.58
CA THR A 89 -0.64 2.06 -2.90
C THR A 89 -0.40 3.06 -4.01
N TRP A 90 0.23 2.62 -5.09
CA TRP A 90 0.25 3.30 -6.37
C TRP A 90 -0.91 2.73 -7.19
N VAL A 91 -1.81 3.61 -7.61
CA VAL A 91 -2.93 3.27 -8.48
C VAL A 91 -2.91 4.09 -9.77
N ARG A 92 -3.38 3.48 -10.86
CA ARG A 92 -3.83 4.20 -12.05
C ARG A 92 -5.35 4.21 -12.06
N ALA A 93 -5.95 5.39 -12.05
CA ALA A 93 -7.39 5.57 -12.14
C ALA A 93 -7.70 6.73 -13.09
N ARG A 94 -8.69 6.55 -13.98
CA ARG A 94 -9.05 7.51 -15.05
C ARG A 94 -7.86 8.07 -15.83
N GLY A 95 -6.87 7.22 -16.13
CA GLY A 95 -5.66 7.60 -16.87
C GLY A 95 -4.58 8.31 -16.05
N LYS A 96 -4.83 8.66 -14.79
CA LYS A 96 -3.88 9.35 -13.89
C LYS A 96 -3.20 8.35 -12.95
N ASP A 97 -1.89 8.47 -12.80
CA ASP A 97 -1.09 7.76 -11.81
C ASP A 97 -1.07 8.53 -10.49
N MET A 98 -1.38 7.85 -9.39
CA MET A 98 -1.47 8.44 -8.05
C MET A 98 -0.87 7.49 -7.01
N ILE A 99 -0.15 8.05 -6.03
CA ILE A 99 0.25 7.34 -4.82
C ILE A 99 -0.65 7.83 -3.69
N ALA A 100 -1.40 6.91 -3.09
CA ALA A 100 -2.24 7.18 -1.93
C ALA A 100 -1.67 6.45 -0.71
N VAL A 101 -1.52 7.18 0.40
CA VAL A 101 -1.02 6.66 1.68
C VAL A 101 -1.98 7.05 2.79
N VAL A 102 -2.47 6.03 3.50
CA VAL A 102 -3.30 6.17 4.71
C VAL A 102 -2.59 5.44 5.84
N LEU A 103 -2.39 6.14 6.96
CA LEU A 103 -1.79 5.62 8.19
C LEU A 103 -2.80 5.77 9.33
N GLY A 104 -2.84 4.84 10.29
CA GLY A 104 -3.64 5.01 11.50
C GLY A 104 -5.16 4.89 11.31
N ALA A 105 -5.66 4.24 10.26
CA ALA A 105 -7.11 4.09 10.12
C ALA A 105 -7.66 3.19 11.25
N PRO A 106 -8.84 3.50 11.81
CA PRO A 106 -9.39 2.79 12.96
C PRO A 106 -9.88 1.38 12.62
N THR A 107 -10.19 1.10 11.35
CA THR A 107 -10.62 -0.22 10.91
C THR A 107 -9.98 -0.61 9.58
N ASN A 108 -9.93 -1.92 9.33
CA ASN A 108 -9.49 -2.48 8.05
C ASN A 108 -10.34 -1.99 6.87
N ALA A 109 -11.64 -1.73 7.06
CA ALA A 109 -12.49 -1.19 6.00
C ALA A 109 -12.17 0.29 5.73
N THR A 110 -11.96 1.06 6.80
CA THR A 110 -11.71 2.50 6.72
C THR A 110 -10.46 2.83 5.91
N ARG A 111 -9.34 2.10 6.05
CA ARG A 111 -8.13 2.39 5.26
C ARG A 111 -8.36 2.33 3.75
N PHE A 112 -9.23 1.43 3.27
CA PHE A 112 -9.54 1.32 1.85
C PHE A 112 -10.53 2.43 1.45
N ALA A 113 -11.55 2.68 2.26
CA ALA A 113 -12.50 3.76 2.00
C ALA A 113 -11.80 5.13 1.89
N ASP A 114 -10.84 5.41 2.77
CA ASP A 114 -10.08 6.67 2.75
C ASP A 114 -9.17 6.77 1.53
N VAL A 115 -8.50 5.68 1.12
CA VAL A 115 -7.75 5.67 -0.16
C VAL A 115 -8.66 5.95 -1.35
N VAL A 116 -9.86 5.34 -1.40
CA VAL A 116 -10.82 5.62 -2.47
C VAL A 116 -11.26 7.09 -2.48
N ARG A 117 -11.53 7.68 -1.31
CA ARG A 117 -11.87 9.11 -1.18
C ARG A 117 -10.74 10.02 -1.67
N LEU A 118 -9.49 9.70 -1.30
CA LEU A 118 -8.32 10.46 -1.75
C LEU A 118 -8.18 10.43 -3.28
N ILE A 119 -8.35 9.25 -3.88
CA ILE A 119 -8.31 9.09 -5.34
C ILE A 119 -9.43 9.90 -6.01
N GLN A 120 -10.66 9.76 -5.53
CA GLN A 120 -11.81 10.51 -6.06
C GLN A 120 -11.64 12.02 -5.94
N HIS A 121 -11.09 12.48 -4.81
CA HIS A 121 -10.79 13.90 -4.59
C HIS A 121 -9.73 14.43 -5.55
N ALA A 122 -8.65 13.66 -5.79
CA ALA A 122 -7.61 14.03 -6.75
C ALA A 122 -8.07 13.97 -8.22
N GLU A 123 -9.10 13.18 -8.51
CA GLU A 123 -9.72 13.11 -9.84
C GLU A 123 -10.71 14.24 -10.12
N ALA A 124 -11.30 14.85 -9.10
CA ALA A 124 -12.22 15.97 -9.27
C ALA A 124 -11.50 17.14 -9.99
N PRO A 125 -12.18 17.86 -10.90
CA PRO A 125 -11.62 19.07 -11.49
C PRO A 125 -11.18 20.01 -10.37
N ALA A 126 -9.94 20.51 -10.42
CA ALA A 126 -9.55 21.63 -9.58
C ALA A 126 -10.55 22.75 -9.86
N GLY A 127 -11.27 23.19 -8.82
CA GLY A 127 -12.30 24.22 -8.96
C GLY A 127 -11.76 25.43 -9.71
N THR A 128 -12.53 25.88 -10.70
CA THR A 128 -12.42 27.18 -11.39
C THR A 128 -12.38 28.35 -10.41
#